data_AF-X1CQ66-F1
#
_entry.id   AF-X1CQ66-F1
#
_cell.length_a   1.000
_cell.length_b   1.000
_cell.length_c   1.000
_cell.angle_alpha   90.00
_cell.angle_beta   90.00
_cell.angle_gamma   90.00
#
_symmetry.space_group_name_H-M   'P 1'
#
loop_
_entity.id
_entity.type
_entity.pdbx_description
1 polymer ?
#
loop_
_entity_poly.entity_id
_entity_poly.type
_entity_poly.pdbx_seq_one_letter_code
_entity_poly.pdbx_strand_id
1 'polypeptide(L)'
;MEKDQVFYINPLKIKVREGLERYRRDLGDLKELGKSLKETGQIQPVVINRQHELIVGGRRVAACILQGLEVKAIYKDLVDPVKMRLWEIEENIRRKDLSPAEHALATEEFHLLMQQEHGKSVSGRQGGHTLDDTAKVLNKTRGTVIRELEVAEMVRLFPAP
;
A
#
# COMPACT_ATOMS: atom_id res chain seq x y z
N MET A 1 25.24 -8.37 -1.62
CA MET A 1 23.80 -8.43 -1.29
C MET A 1 23.69 -8.50 0.23
N GLU A 2 23.69 -7.34 0.89
CA GLU A 2 23.36 -7.30 2.32
C GLU A 2 21.88 -7.65 2.46
N LYS A 3 21.60 -8.61 3.35
CA LYS A 3 20.25 -9.13 3.59
C LYS A 3 19.38 -8.01 4.18
N ASP A 4 18.12 -7.95 3.74
CA ASP A 4 17.11 -7.06 4.29
C ASP A 4 16.93 -7.32 5.79
N GLN A 5 17.59 -6.53 6.64
CA GLN A 5 17.58 -6.77 8.07
C GLN A 5 16.28 -6.21 8.66
N VAL A 6 15.32 -7.10 8.87
CA VAL A 6 14.13 -6.81 9.67
C VAL A 6 14.54 -6.68 11.14
N PHE A 7 14.09 -5.63 11.81
CA PHE A 7 14.37 -5.39 13.22
C PHE A 7 13.11 -4.97 13.98
N TYR A 8 13.16 -5.06 15.30
CA TYR A 8 12.13 -4.52 16.17
C TYR A 8 12.58 -3.16 16.70
N ILE A 9 11.66 -2.21 16.72
CA ILE A 9 11.87 -0.87 17.25
C ILE A 9 10.71 -0.51 18.17
N ASN A 10 11.03 0.19 19.27
CA ASN A 10 10.01 0.78 20.12
C ASN A 10 9.14 1.74 19.28
N PRO A 11 7.81 1.57 19.23
CA PRO A 11 6.94 2.38 18.40
C PRO A 11 7.03 3.89 18.69
N LEU A 12 7.36 4.28 19.93
CA LEU A 12 7.50 5.68 20.33
C LEU A 12 8.76 6.35 19.75
N LYS A 13 9.70 5.58 19.20
CA LYS A 13 10.86 6.11 18.46
C LYS A 13 10.54 6.39 16.99
N ILE A 14 9.40 5.91 16.49
CA ILE A 14 8.98 6.15 15.10
C ILE A 14 8.35 7.54 15.02
N LYS A 15 8.99 8.44 14.27
CA LYS A 15 8.49 9.77 13.97
C LYS A 15 7.43 9.64 12.89
N VAL A 16 6.29 10.28 13.09
CA VAL A 16 5.29 10.35 12.03
C VAL A 16 5.14 11.81 11.63
N ARG A 17 5.47 12.15 10.38
CA ARG A 17 5.38 13.53 9.89
C ARG A 17 3.94 14.03 9.97
N GLU A 18 3.78 15.28 10.40
CA GLU A 18 2.50 15.99 10.36
C GLU A 18 1.92 15.95 8.94
N GLY A 19 0.62 15.66 8.85
CA GLY A 19 -0.06 15.13 7.65
C GLY A 19 -0.91 13.89 7.96
N LEU A 20 -0.71 13.29 9.14
CA LEU A 20 -1.52 12.23 9.73
C LEU A 20 -2.99 12.55 9.99
N GLU A 21 -3.49 13.76 9.72
CA GLU A 21 -4.92 14.06 9.92
C GLU A 21 -5.83 13.15 9.09
N ARG A 22 -5.33 12.64 7.94
CA ARG A 22 -5.99 11.57 7.15
C ARG A 22 -5.95 10.21 7.84
N TYR A 23 -4.91 9.92 8.61
CA TYR A 23 -4.81 8.67 9.36
C TYR A 23 -5.69 8.71 10.62
N ARG A 24 -5.82 9.85 11.31
CA ARG A 24 -6.59 9.94 12.57
C ARG A 24 -8.11 9.74 12.42
N ARG A 25 -8.70 10.03 11.25
CA ARG A 25 -10.17 10.03 11.12
C ARG A 25 -10.80 8.66 10.91
N ASP A 26 -10.03 7.65 10.51
CA ASP A 26 -10.59 6.29 10.32
C ASP A 26 -9.54 5.16 10.48
N LEU A 27 -9.03 4.97 11.70
CA LEU A 27 -8.09 3.90 12.02
C LEU A 27 -8.77 2.54 12.24
N GLY A 28 -10.08 2.42 12.00
CA GLY A 28 -10.87 1.22 12.31
C GLY A 28 -10.64 0.69 13.73
N ASP A 29 -10.89 -0.61 13.96
CA ASP A 29 -10.66 -1.23 15.26
C ASP A 29 -9.17 -1.56 15.50
N LEU A 30 -8.44 -0.57 16.05
CA LEU A 30 -7.05 -0.75 16.46
C LEU A 30 -6.87 -1.74 17.62
N LYS A 31 -7.90 -1.97 18.45
CA LYS A 31 -7.82 -2.92 19.56
C LYS A 31 -7.83 -4.34 19.02
N GLU A 32 -8.70 -4.63 18.07
CA GLU A 32 -8.75 -5.92 17.37
C GLU A 32 -7.44 -6.18 16.62
N LEU A 33 -6.95 -5.20 15.87
CA LEU A 33 -5.65 -5.29 15.19
C LEU A 33 -4.51 -5.55 16.19
N GLY A 34 -4.47 -4.83 17.30
CA GLY A 34 -3.49 -5.01 18.36
C GLY A 34 -3.54 -6.40 19.00
N LYS A 35 -4.75 -6.95 19.20
CA LYS A 35 -4.94 -8.31 19.71
C LYS A 35 -4.41 -9.34 18.70
N SER A 36 -4.74 -9.20 17.42
CA SER A 36 -4.21 -10.06 16.35
C SER A 36 -2.67 -10.00 16.26
N LEU A 37 -2.08 -8.81 16.38
CA LEU A 37 -0.62 -8.63 16.40
C LEU A 37 0.04 -9.32 17.61
N LYS A 38 -0.65 -9.37 18.75
CA LYS A 38 -0.18 -10.06 19.96
C LYS A 38 -0.25 -11.58 19.82
N GLU A 39 -1.29 -12.09 19.18
CA GLU A 39 -1.53 -13.54 19.01
C GLU A 39 -0.67 -14.13 17.89
N THR A 40 -0.58 -13.46 16.76
CA THR A 40 0.06 -13.98 15.53
C THR A 40 1.44 -13.40 15.25
N GLY A 41 1.83 -12.36 16.00
CA GLY A 41 3.01 -11.56 15.71
C GLY A 41 2.81 -10.60 14.53
N GLN A 42 3.70 -9.63 14.41
CA GLN A 42 3.68 -8.72 13.28
C GLN A 42 4.27 -9.41 12.04
N ILE A 43 3.43 -10.00 11.20
CA ILE A 43 3.88 -10.67 9.97
C ILE A 43 4.56 -9.64 9.04
N GLN A 44 3.86 -8.54 8.76
CA GLN A 44 4.29 -7.49 7.84
C GLN A 44 5.01 -6.34 8.57
N PRO A 45 6.31 -6.09 8.31
CA PRO A 45 7.00 -4.96 8.93
C PRO A 45 6.39 -3.61 8.51
N VAL A 46 6.58 -2.58 9.33
CA VAL A 46 6.37 -1.19 8.93
C VAL A 46 7.61 -0.70 8.19
N VAL A 47 7.46 0.33 7.37
CA VAL A 47 8.58 0.88 6.62
C VAL A 47 8.92 2.25 7.19
N ILE A 48 10.18 2.41 7.59
CA ILE A 48 10.71 3.67 8.12
C ILE A 48 11.97 4.08 7.37
N ASN A 49 12.32 5.37 7.35
CA ASN A 49 13.64 5.78 6.87
C ASN A 49 14.70 5.70 7.99
N ARG A 50 15.97 5.97 7.67
CA ARG A 50 17.06 5.95 8.66
C ARG A 50 16.90 6.97 9.79
N GLN A 51 16.05 7.97 9.61
CA GLN A 51 15.71 8.99 10.61
C GLN A 51 14.52 8.57 11.48
N HIS A 52 14.07 7.31 11.36
CA HIS A 52 12.90 6.73 12.00
C HIS A 52 11.58 7.39 11.61
N GLU A 53 11.54 8.09 10.48
CA GLU A 53 10.28 8.62 9.96
C GLU A 53 9.48 7.49 9.32
N LEU A 54 8.22 7.34 9.76
CA LEU A 54 7.27 6.39 9.20
C LEU A 54 6.94 6.77 7.76
N ILE A 55 7.01 5.77 6.90
CA ILE A 55 6.58 5.89 5.51
C ILE A 55 5.28 5.09 5.33
N VAL A 56 5.24 3.83 5.77
CA VAL A 56 4.05 2.94 5.64
C VAL A 56 3.80 2.13 6.90
N GLY A 57 2.52 1.86 7.17
CA GLY A 57 2.09 0.98 8.27
C GLY A 57 1.61 1.72 9.52
N GLY A 58 1.09 2.95 9.39
CA GLY A 58 0.68 3.78 10.52
C GLY A 58 -0.33 3.14 11.47
N ARG A 59 -1.28 2.35 10.95
CA ARG A 59 -2.23 1.58 11.78
C ARG A 59 -1.54 0.55 12.67
N ARG A 60 -0.48 -0.08 12.16
CA ARG A 60 0.33 -1.09 12.87
C ARG A 60 1.14 -0.42 13.98
N VAL A 61 1.77 0.73 13.69
CA VAL A 61 2.45 1.54 14.71
C VAL A 61 1.45 1.95 15.81
N ALA A 62 0.28 2.47 15.44
CA ALA A 62 -0.74 2.87 16.40
C ALA A 62 -1.24 1.71 17.27
N ALA A 63 -1.52 0.54 16.67
CA ALA A 63 -1.93 -0.65 17.40
C ALA A 63 -0.83 -1.14 18.36
N CYS A 64 0.44 -1.13 17.94
CA CYS A 64 1.57 -1.49 18.80
C CYS A 64 1.76 -0.50 19.97
N ILE A 65 1.57 0.80 19.75
CA ILE A 65 1.58 1.81 20.84
C ILE A 65 0.52 1.45 21.88
N LEU A 66 -0.72 1.18 21.44
CA LEU A 66 -1.84 0.89 22.34
C LEU A 66 -1.65 -0.39 23.15
N GLN A 67 -0.94 -1.39 22.59
CA GLN A 67 -0.70 -2.68 23.24
C GLN A 67 0.65 -2.77 23.96
N GLY A 68 1.50 -1.74 23.86
CA GLY A 68 2.86 -1.77 24.40
C GLY A 68 3.77 -2.79 23.71
N LEU A 69 3.53 -3.06 22.42
CA LEU A 69 4.31 -4.02 21.63
C LEU A 69 5.44 -3.31 20.87
N GLU A 70 6.55 -4.01 20.66
CA GLU A 70 7.55 -3.56 19.70
C GLU A 70 7.03 -3.67 18.27
N VAL A 71 7.48 -2.77 17.40
CA VAL A 71 7.10 -2.75 16.00
C VAL A 71 8.19 -3.40 15.17
N LYS A 72 7.81 -4.43 14.40
CA LYS A 72 8.68 -5.00 13.36
C LYS A 72 8.80 -3.97 12.23
N ALA A 73 10.02 -3.57 11.89
CA ALA A 73 10.30 -2.52 10.92
C ALA A 73 11.42 -2.90 9.95
N ILE A 74 11.42 -2.23 8.80
CA ILE A 74 12.50 -2.27 7.80
C ILE A 74 12.86 -0.84 7.39
N TYR A 75 14.14 -0.63 7.06
CA TYR A 75 14.58 0.65 6.51
C TYR A 75 14.27 0.75 5.01
N LYS A 76 13.91 1.96 4.56
CA LYS A 76 13.57 2.29 3.16
C LYS A 76 14.69 1.95 2.15
N ASP A 77 15.94 1.84 2.59
CA ASP A 77 17.05 1.48 1.71
C ASP A 77 16.89 0.09 1.07
N LEU A 78 15.97 -0.73 1.60
CA LEU A 78 15.75 -2.13 1.25
C LEU A 78 14.46 -2.35 0.45
N VAL A 79 13.70 -1.30 0.11
CA VAL A 79 12.47 -1.45 -0.69
C VAL A 79 12.54 -0.53 -1.91
N ASP A 80 12.49 -1.15 -3.10
CA ASP A 80 12.31 -0.43 -4.35
C ASP A 80 11.11 0.54 -4.24
N PRO A 81 11.28 1.85 -4.52
CA PRO A 81 10.20 2.83 -4.41
C PRO A 81 8.92 2.44 -5.17
N VAL A 82 9.06 1.74 -6.30
CA VAL A 82 7.93 1.25 -7.10
C VAL A 82 7.20 0.12 -6.38
N LYS A 83 7.92 -0.86 -5.84
CA LYS A 83 7.32 -1.94 -5.03
C LYS A 83 6.61 -1.43 -3.80
N MET A 84 7.19 -0.44 -3.14
CA MET A 84 6.59 0.20 -1.99
C MET A 84 5.27 0.89 -2.36
N ARG A 85 5.25 1.62 -3.48
CA ARG A 85 4.06 2.29 -3.97
C ARG A 85 2.98 1.29 -4.39
N LEU A 86 3.35 0.18 -5.03
CA LEU A 86 2.44 -0.91 -5.38
C LEU A 86 1.73 -1.48 -4.13
N TRP A 87 2.47 -1.72 -3.05
CA TRP A 87 1.88 -2.21 -1.79
C TRP A 87 0.94 -1.20 -1.13
N GLU A 88 1.29 0.08 -1.13
CA GLU A 88 0.41 1.14 -0.62
C GLU A 88 -0.92 1.20 -1.39
N ILE A 89 -0.85 1.10 -2.73
CA ILE A 89 -2.03 1.14 -3.59
C ILE A 89 -2.89 -0.10 -3.35
N GLU A 90 -2.29 -1.29 -3.26
CA GLU A 90 -3.01 -2.54 -2.99
C GLU A 90 -3.73 -2.50 -1.63
N GLU A 91 -3.08 -1.98 -0.58
CA GLU A 91 -3.71 -1.79 0.73
C GLU A 91 -4.88 -0.81 0.66
N ASN A 92 -4.68 0.33 -0.02
CA ASN A 92 -5.71 1.35 -0.14
C ASN A 92 -6.92 0.84 -0.93
N ILE A 93 -6.73 0.17 -2.08
CA ILE A 93 -7.81 -0.40 -2.90
C ILE A 93 -8.68 -1.39 -2.11
N ARG A 94 -8.12 -2.06 -1.09
CA ARG A 94 -8.87 -2.98 -0.22
C ARG A 94 -9.68 -2.29 0.87
N ARG A 95 -9.59 -0.95 1.03
CA ARG A 95 -10.39 -0.18 1.99
C ARG A 95 -11.80 -0.01 1.45
N LYS A 96 -12.80 -0.15 2.35
CA LYS A 96 -14.23 -0.12 1.99
C LYS A 96 -14.77 1.29 1.70
N ASP A 97 -14.04 2.34 2.08
CA ASP A 97 -14.51 3.73 2.04
C ASP A 97 -13.93 4.56 0.87
N LEU A 98 -13.36 3.91 -0.15
CA LEU A 98 -12.92 4.62 -1.37
C LEU A 98 -14.11 4.95 -2.27
N SER A 99 -14.14 6.17 -2.78
CA SER A 99 -15.08 6.55 -3.83
C SER A 99 -14.77 5.79 -5.14
N PRO A 100 -15.75 5.64 -6.05
CA PRO A 100 -15.51 5.03 -7.35
C PRO A 100 -14.37 5.69 -8.14
N ALA A 101 -14.21 7.01 -8.01
CA ALA A 101 -13.13 7.76 -8.65
C ALA A 101 -11.75 7.43 -8.06
N GLU A 102 -11.66 7.29 -6.74
CA GLU A 102 -10.40 6.92 -6.09
C GLU A 102 -10.02 5.46 -6.39
N HIS A 103 -10.99 4.54 -6.44
CA HIS A 103 -10.78 3.17 -6.89
C HIS A 103 -10.23 3.10 -8.32
N ALA A 104 -10.80 3.91 -9.22
CA ALA A 104 -10.38 4.02 -10.60
C ALA A 104 -8.93 4.50 -10.73
N LEU A 105 -8.61 5.64 -10.10
CA LEU A 105 -7.26 6.23 -10.13
C LEU A 105 -6.21 5.30 -9.50
N ALA A 106 -6.55 4.63 -8.39
CA ALA A 106 -5.64 3.68 -7.75
C ALA A 106 -5.39 2.44 -8.63
N THR A 107 -6.42 1.93 -9.31
CA THR A 107 -6.29 0.78 -10.22
C THR A 107 -5.41 1.11 -11.42
N GLU A 108 -5.58 2.31 -11.98
CA GLU A 108 -4.74 2.82 -13.06
C GLU A 108 -3.28 2.97 -12.63
N GLU A 109 -3.03 3.61 -11.48
CA GLU A 109 -1.69 3.79 -10.95
C GLU A 109 -0.99 2.44 -10.73
N PHE A 110 -1.70 1.47 -10.12
CA PHE A 110 -1.18 0.11 -9.96
C PHE A 110 -0.81 -0.55 -11.30
N HIS A 111 -1.71 -0.45 -12.29
CA HIS A 111 -1.48 -1.04 -13.61
C HIS A 111 -0.24 -0.47 -14.29
N LEU A 112 -0.05 0.85 -14.22
CA LEU A 112 1.08 1.54 -14.83
C LEU A 112 2.41 1.20 -14.15
N LEU A 113 2.44 1.15 -12.81
CA LEU A 113 3.63 0.77 -12.06
C LEU A 113 4.04 -0.69 -12.35
N MET A 114 3.07 -1.61 -12.44
CA MET A 114 3.37 -2.99 -12.85
C MET A 114 3.89 -3.09 -14.29
N GLN A 115 3.40 -2.25 -15.20
CA GLN A 115 3.93 -2.16 -16.56
C GLN A 115 5.34 -1.54 -16.61
N GLN A 116 5.68 -0.66 -15.68
CA GLN A 116 7.04 -0.15 -15.55
C GLN A 116 8.01 -1.25 -15.06
N GLU A 117 7.60 -2.04 -14.08
CA GLU A 117 8.42 -3.13 -13.53
C GLU A 117 8.57 -4.33 -14.48
N HIS A 118 7.49 -4.72 -15.15
CA HIS A 118 7.42 -5.97 -15.91
C HIS A 118 7.34 -5.76 -17.43
N GLY A 119 7.27 -4.51 -17.89
CA GLY A 119 7.02 -4.14 -19.28
C GLY A 119 5.54 -4.20 -19.65
N LYS A 120 5.17 -3.57 -20.78
CA LYS A 120 3.83 -3.71 -21.37
C LYS A 120 3.76 -5.01 -22.16
N SER A 121 2.67 -5.75 -22.02
CA SER A 121 2.43 -6.90 -22.90
C SER A 121 2.13 -6.42 -24.33
N VAL A 122 2.84 -6.98 -25.31
CA VAL A 122 2.70 -6.63 -26.73
C VAL A 122 2.54 -7.93 -27.53
N SER A 123 1.62 -7.92 -28.49
CA SER A 123 1.39 -9.06 -29.38
C SER A 123 2.69 -9.52 -30.06
N GLY A 124 2.97 -10.81 -30.01
CA GLY A 124 4.17 -11.41 -30.61
C GLY A 124 5.44 -11.34 -29.76
N ARG A 125 5.40 -10.77 -28.54
CA ARG A 125 6.53 -10.76 -27.59
C ARG A 125 6.15 -11.49 -26.31
N GLN A 126 7.00 -12.40 -25.82
CA GLN A 126 6.79 -13.04 -24.52
C GLN A 126 7.09 -12.05 -23.38
N GLY A 127 6.17 -11.94 -22.42
CA GLY A 127 6.30 -11.13 -21.22
C GLY A 127 5.38 -9.90 -21.19
N GLY A 128 5.51 -9.10 -20.13
CA GLY A 128 4.73 -7.89 -19.89
C GLY A 128 3.52 -8.10 -18.99
N HIS A 129 3.15 -7.05 -18.26
CA HIS A 129 1.99 -7.02 -17.37
C HIS A 129 0.70 -6.75 -18.14
N THR A 130 -0.30 -7.61 -17.95
CA THR A 130 -1.60 -7.53 -18.62
C THR A 130 -2.72 -6.97 -17.73
N LEU A 131 -3.88 -6.72 -18.34
CA LEU A 131 -5.11 -6.42 -17.60
C LEU A 131 -5.57 -7.59 -16.74
N ASP A 132 -5.38 -8.84 -17.19
CA ASP A 132 -5.74 -10.03 -16.42
C ASP A 132 -4.84 -10.21 -15.19
N ASP A 133 -3.56 -9.85 -15.29
CA ASP A 133 -2.64 -9.87 -14.14
C ASP A 133 -3.06 -8.83 -13.10
N THR A 134 -3.44 -7.63 -13.56
CA THR A 134 -3.99 -6.57 -12.69
C THR A 134 -5.26 -7.04 -11.98
N ALA A 135 -6.19 -7.65 -12.73
CA ALA A 135 -7.44 -8.17 -12.20
C ALA A 135 -7.19 -9.24 -11.13
N LYS A 136 -6.27 -10.18 -11.39
CA LYS A 136 -5.88 -11.21 -10.42
C LYS A 136 -5.32 -10.63 -9.13
N VAL A 137 -4.36 -9.71 -9.21
CA VAL A 137 -3.71 -9.15 -8.01
C VAL A 137 -4.68 -8.33 -7.17
N LEU A 138 -5.51 -7.52 -7.82
CA LEU A 138 -6.50 -6.68 -7.13
C LEU A 138 -7.77 -7.43 -6.73
N ASN A 139 -7.88 -8.73 -7.03
CA ASN A 139 -9.05 -9.57 -6.81
C ASN A 139 -10.33 -8.97 -7.43
N LYS A 140 -10.21 -8.53 -8.68
CA LYS A 140 -11.28 -7.94 -9.51
C LYS A 140 -11.50 -8.75 -10.78
N THR A 141 -12.60 -8.50 -11.48
CA THR A 141 -12.78 -9.03 -12.83
C THR A 141 -12.05 -8.16 -13.86
N ARG A 142 -11.66 -8.74 -15.00
CA ARG A 142 -11.09 -7.97 -16.11
C ARG A 142 -12.01 -6.83 -16.55
N GLY A 143 -13.32 -7.08 -16.61
CA GLY A 143 -14.31 -6.05 -16.97
C GLY A 143 -14.36 -4.89 -15.97
N THR A 144 -14.21 -5.18 -14.67
CA THR A 144 -14.10 -4.16 -13.63
C THR A 144 -12.86 -3.28 -13.84
N VAL A 145 -11.70 -3.90 -14.08
CA VAL A 145 -10.45 -3.16 -14.34
C VAL A 145 -10.59 -2.26 -15.56
N ILE A 146 -11.15 -2.76 -16.67
CA ILE A 146 -11.37 -1.94 -17.88
C ILE A 146 -12.21 -0.70 -17.55
N ARG A 147 -13.36 -0.89 -16.89
CA ARG A 147 -14.26 0.21 -16.54
C ARG A 147 -13.61 1.21 -15.58
N GLU A 148 -12.80 0.73 -14.63
CA GLU A 148 -12.05 1.59 -13.72
C GLU A 148 -10.97 2.40 -14.45
N LEU A 149 -10.31 1.84 -15.46
CA LEU A 149 -9.37 2.59 -16.31
C LEU A 149 -10.09 3.68 -17.14
N GLU A 150 -11.25 3.36 -17.72
CA GLU A 150 -12.08 4.35 -18.42
C GLU A 150 -12.54 5.49 -17.49
N VAL A 151 -12.96 5.15 -16.26
CA VAL A 151 -13.33 6.16 -15.26
C VAL A 151 -12.13 7.01 -14.86
N ALA A 152 -10.94 6.41 -14.67
CA ALA A 152 -9.73 7.14 -14.33
C ALA A 152 -9.35 8.15 -15.42
N GLU A 153 -9.46 7.76 -16.69
CA GLU A 153 -9.26 8.65 -17.84
C GLU A 153 -10.27 9.81 -17.82
N MET A 154 -11.55 9.53 -17.61
CA MET A 154 -12.60 10.56 -17.52
C MET A 154 -12.37 11.54 -16.38
N VAL A 155 -11.95 11.05 -15.20
CA VAL A 155 -11.64 11.90 -14.03
C VAL A 155 -10.48 12.85 -14.32
N ARG A 156 -9.48 12.43 -15.11
CA ARG A 156 -8.37 13.28 -15.53
C ARG A 156 -8.78 14.33 -16.58
N LEU A 157 -9.66 13.95 -17.51
CA LEU A 157 -10.15 14.84 -18.57
C LEU A 157 -11.17 15.87 -18.06
N PHE A 158 -11.98 15.50 -17.06
CA PHE A 158 -13.02 16.33 -16.47
C PHE A 158 -12.88 16.34 -14.94
N PRO A 159 -11.88 17.06 -14.40
CA PRO A 159 -11.76 17.21 -12.96
C PRO A 159 -13.01 17.91 -12.42
N ALA A 160 -13.56 17.42 -11.31
CA ALA A 160 -14.67 18.08 -10.64
C ALA A 160 -14.28 19.54 -10.29
N PRO A 161 -15.21 20.50 -10.47
CA PRO A 161 -14.95 21.93 -10.26
C PRO A 161 -14.58 22.27 -8.81
#